data_AF-B3R7R1-F1
#
_entry.id   AF-B3R7R1-F1
#
_cell.length_a   1.000
_cell.length_b   1.000
_cell.length_c   1.000
_cell.angle_alpha   90.00
_cell.angle_beta   90.00
_cell.angle_gamma   90.00
#
_symmetry.space_group_name_H-M   'P 1'
#
loop_
_entity.id
_entity.type
_entity.pdbx_description
1 polymer ?
#
loop_
_entity_poly.entity_id
_entity_poly.type
_entity_poly.pdbx_seq_one_letter_code
_entity_poly.pdbx_strand_id
1 'polypeptide(L)'
;MADKAKRKAAGEGSKKTASDRIEVRQSGVHGKGVYAIAPIAEGERVIEYKGEHISWKKALERHPHDPSDPNHTFYFSLDDGSVIDAKYGGNRARWINHACEPNCEAREKKGRVFIHALRDIAQGEELFYDYGLVIDARYTAKLKKEFECRCGSPQCRGTMLAPKEKKKKAK
;
A
#
# COMPACT_ATOMS: atom_id res chain seq x y z
N MET A 1 -7.64 -14.83 62.60
CA MET A 1 -6.43 -15.38 61.97
C MET A 1 -6.83 -15.94 60.60
N ALA A 2 -6.07 -15.59 59.56
CA ALA A 2 -6.15 -16.04 58.16
C ALA A 2 -7.44 -15.63 57.41
N ASP A 3 -7.49 -14.57 56.60
CA ASP A 3 -6.65 -14.21 55.44
C ASP A 3 -6.71 -15.27 54.32
N LYS A 4 -7.52 -15.00 53.29
CA LYS A 4 -7.37 -15.59 51.95
C LYS A 4 -7.90 -14.64 50.88
N ALA A 5 -6.96 -13.82 50.40
CA ALA A 5 -7.07 -12.97 49.24
C ALA A 5 -7.59 -13.71 47.99
N LYS A 6 -8.66 -13.18 47.39
CA LYS A 6 -9.05 -13.50 46.01
C LYS A 6 -8.07 -12.81 45.05
N ARG A 7 -7.22 -13.59 44.40
CA ARG A 7 -6.37 -13.11 43.29
C ARG A 7 -7.27 -12.73 42.11
N LYS A 8 -7.21 -11.45 41.70
CA LYS A 8 -7.77 -10.99 40.42
C LYS A 8 -7.02 -11.66 39.27
N ALA A 9 -7.75 -12.21 38.32
CA ALA A 9 -7.21 -12.58 37.01
C ALA A 9 -6.70 -11.31 36.32
N ALA A 10 -5.40 -11.28 36.00
CA ALA A 10 -4.83 -10.26 35.13
C ALA A 10 -5.36 -10.52 33.72
N GLY A 11 -6.02 -9.53 33.13
CA GLY A 11 -6.52 -9.60 31.76
C GLY A 11 -5.37 -9.77 30.77
N GLU A 12 -5.51 -10.71 29.85
CA GLU A 12 -4.62 -10.87 28.70
C GLU A 12 -4.65 -9.60 27.85
N GLY A 13 -3.55 -8.85 27.85
CA GLY A 13 -3.39 -7.69 26.98
C GLY A 13 -3.41 -8.14 25.52
N SER A 14 -4.21 -7.47 24.69
CA SER A 14 -4.25 -7.68 23.24
C SER A 14 -2.82 -7.64 22.66
N LYS A 15 -2.38 -8.73 22.00
CA LYS A 15 -1.07 -8.77 21.34
C LYS A 15 -1.02 -7.64 20.30
N LYS A 16 -0.07 -6.72 20.44
CA LYS A 16 0.18 -5.68 19.43
C LYS A 16 0.50 -6.34 18.08
N THR A 17 -0.13 -5.84 17.03
CA THR A 17 0.08 -6.29 15.65
C THR A 17 1.11 -5.39 14.95
N ALA A 18 1.67 -5.78 13.79
CA ALA A 18 2.45 -4.85 12.97
C ALA A 18 1.69 -3.56 12.62
N SER A 19 0.35 -3.59 12.54
CA SER A 19 -0.44 -2.38 12.29
C SER A 19 -0.36 -1.35 13.44
N ASP A 20 -0.03 -1.78 14.66
CA ASP A 20 0.19 -0.89 15.81
C ASP A 20 1.62 -0.31 15.83
N ARG A 21 2.48 -0.77 14.92
CA ARG A 21 3.89 -0.38 14.78
C ARG A 21 4.15 0.48 13.56
N ILE A 22 3.10 1.09 13.00
CA ILE A 22 3.21 2.03 11.89
C ILE A 22 2.50 3.34 12.18
N GLU A 23 2.95 4.42 11.56
CA GLU A 23 2.27 5.72 11.61
C GLU A 23 2.38 6.50 10.30
N VAL A 24 1.54 7.52 10.14
CA VAL A 24 1.54 8.36 8.94
C VAL A 24 2.28 9.66 9.23
N ARG A 25 3.22 10.02 8.35
CA ARG A 25 4.01 11.26 8.43
C ARG A 25 4.07 11.94 7.05
N GLN A 26 4.66 13.13 6.98
CA GLN A 26 5.08 13.70 5.68
C GLN A 26 6.19 12.81 5.10
N SER A 27 6.08 12.49 3.81
CA SER A 27 7.05 11.67 3.10
C SER A 27 8.08 12.54 2.41
N GLY A 28 9.33 12.07 2.37
CA GLY A 28 10.37 12.66 1.50
C GLY A 28 10.15 12.37 0.01
N VAL A 29 9.26 11.43 -0.34
CA VAL A 29 8.98 11.02 -1.73
C VAL A 29 7.78 11.78 -2.29
N HIS A 30 6.63 11.68 -1.63
CA HIS A 30 5.38 12.30 -2.09
C HIS A 30 4.36 12.43 -0.96
N GLY A 31 3.86 13.65 -0.73
CA GLY A 31 2.77 13.92 0.21
C GLY A 31 2.98 13.25 1.57
N LYS A 32 2.12 12.26 1.89
CA LYS A 32 2.22 11.47 3.11
C LYS A 32 2.85 10.11 2.84
N GLY A 33 3.50 9.56 3.85
CA GLY A 33 4.08 8.22 3.87
C GLY A 33 3.67 7.46 5.12
N VAL A 34 3.85 6.14 5.10
CA VAL A 34 3.68 5.28 6.28
C VAL A 34 5.05 4.83 6.75
N TYR A 35 5.33 4.99 8.04
CA TYR A 35 6.64 4.70 8.64
C TYR A 35 6.51 3.66 9.73
N ALA A 36 7.50 2.79 9.85
CA ALA A 36 7.65 1.88 10.99
C ALA A 36 8.07 2.68 12.24
N ILE A 37 7.37 2.49 13.36
CA ILE A 37 7.74 3.06 14.68
C ILE A 37 8.35 2.03 15.63
N ALA A 38 8.41 0.77 15.19
CA ALA A 38 9.15 -0.32 15.81
C ALA A 38 9.51 -1.33 14.69
N PRO A 39 10.50 -2.22 14.91
CA PRO A 39 10.87 -3.21 13.91
C PRO A 39 9.68 -4.06 13.46
N ILE A 40 9.63 -4.43 12.18
CA ILE A 40 8.63 -5.34 11.57
C ILE A 40 9.40 -6.47 10.90
N ALA A 41 9.04 -7.72 11.17
CA ALA A 41 9.75 -8.88 10.66
C ALA A 41 9.36 -9.18 9.20
N GLU A 42 10.29 -9.79 8.45
CA GLU A 42 10.02 -10.35 7.12
C GLU A 42 8.78 -11.26 7.12
N GLY A 43 7.95 -11.12 6.07
CA GLY A 43 6.74 -11.90 5.89
C GLY A 43 5.57 -11.50 6.79
N GLU A 44 5.78 -10.61 7.77
CA GLU A 44 4.72 -10.17 8.66
C GLU A 44 3.66 -9.35 7.91
N ARG A 45 2.39 -9.62 8.20
CA ARG A 45 1.27 -8.83 7.68
C ARG A 45 1.17 -7.50 8.42
N VAL A 46 1.50 -6.42 7.71
CA VAL A 46 1.53 -5.06 8.26
C VAL A 46 0.12 -4.50 8.45
N ILE A 47 -0.65 -4.39 7.37
CA ILE A 47 -1.96 -3.74 7.37
C ILE A 47 -2.79 -4.21 6.18
N GLU A 48 -4.11 -4.22 6.34
CA GLU A 48 -5.04 -4.39 5.22
C GLU A 48 -5.26 -3.06 4.50
N TYR A 49 -5.27 -3.07 3.17
CA TYR A 49 -5.69 -1.93 2.37
C TYR A 49 -7.22 -1.86 2.33
N LYS A 50 -7.80 -0.95 3.12
CA LYS A 50 -9.27 -0.80 3.24
C LYS A 50 -9.79 0.32 2.37
N GLY A 51 -11.05 0.19 1.96
CA GLY A 51 -11.81 1.20 1.23
C GLY A 51 -13.20 0.67 0.88
N GLU A 52 -13.97 1.47 0.16
CA GLU A 52 -15.25 1.04 -0.41
C GLU A 52 -14.99 0.12 -1.62
N HIS A 53 -15.66 -1.02 -1.71
CA HIS A 53 -15.59 -1.89 -2.88
C HIS A 53 -16.59 -1.41 -3.93
N ILE A 54 -16.09 -1.03 -5.10
CA ILE A 54 -16.87 -0.47 -6.20
C ILE A 54 -16.55 -1.18 -7.51
N SER A 55 -17.43 -1.04 -8.50
CA SER A 55 -17.14 -1.51 -9.86
C SER A 55 -16.14 -0.59 -10.57
N TRP A 56 -15.45 -1.12 -11.58
CA TRP A 56 -14.58 -0.31 -12.45
C TRP A 56 -15.32 0.89 -13.07
N LYS A 57 -16.57 0.69 -13.52
CA LYS A 57 -17.41 1.77 -14.05
C LYS A 57 -17.57 2.90 -13.04
N LYS A 58 -17.78 2.56 -11.76
CA LYS A 58 -17.93 3.57 -10.71
C LYS A 58 -16.62 4.29 -10.40
N ALA A 59 -15.48 3.59 -10.46
CA ALA A 59 -14.17 4.19 -10.32
C ALA A 59 -13.90 5.23 -11.43
N LEU A 60 -14.29 4.93 -12.68
CA LEU A 60 -14.21 5.87 -13.79
C LEU A 60 -15.11 7.10 -13.57
N GLU A 61 -16.35 6.91 -13.11
CA GLU A 61 -17.26 8.03 -12.77
C GLU A 61 -16.71 8.94 -11.67
N ARG A 62 -15.95 8.38 -10.71
CA ARG A 62 -15.34 9.10 -9.59
C ARG A 62 -13.97 9.70 -9.91
N HIS A 63 -13.42 9.38 -11.08
CA HIS A 63 -12.11 9.88 -11.51
C HIS A 63 -12.26 11.18 -12.33
N PRO A 64 -11.44 12.20 -12.08
CA PRO A 64 -10.42 12.25 -11.03
C PRO A 64 -11.02 12.54 -9.64
N HIS A 65 -10.35 12.05 -8.60
CA HIS A 65 -10.70 12.40 -7.23
C HIS A 65 -10.40 13.87 -6.90
N ASP A 66 -9.34 14.40 -7.51
CA ASP A 66 -8.92 15.79 -7.45
C ASP A 66 -8.60 16.25 -8.88
N PRO A 67 -9.38 17.17 -9.47
CA PRO A 67 -9.11 17.68 -10.82
C PRO A 67 -7.75 18.38 -10.96
N SER A 68 -7.17 18.88 -9.87
CA SER A 68 -5.85 19.53 -9.88
C SER A 68 -4.69 18.53 -9.83
N ASP A 69 -4.95 17.30 -9.39
CA ASP A 69 -3.99 16.19 -9.37
C ASP A 69 -4.68 14.88 -9.81
N PRO A 70 -5.05 14.77 -11.09
CA PRO A 70 -5.96 13.72 -11.56
C PRO A 70 -5.38 12.31 -11.43
N ASN A 71 -4.05 12.17 -11.49
CA ASN A 71 -3.38 10.88 -11.45
C ASN A 71 -3.17 10.36 -10.02
N HIS A 72 -3.35 11.19 -9.00
CA HIS A 72 -3.29 10.77 -7.62
C HIS A 72 -4.63 10.15 -7.20
N THR A 73 -4.64 8.82 -7.13
CA THR A 73 -5.83 8.05 -6.77
C THR A 73 -5.55 7.11 -5.60
N PHE A 74 -6.61 6.65 -4.95
CA PHE A 74 -6.57 5.64 -3.90
C PHE A 74 -7.26 4.36 -4.35
N TYR A 75 -7.20 4.07 -5.65
CA TYR A 75 -7.80 2.89 -6.23
C TYR A 75 -6.84 1.70 -6.14
N PHE A 76 -7.37 0.54 -5.77
CA PHE A 76 -6.68 -0.74 -5.85
C PHE A 76 -7.53 -1.70 -6.68
N SER A 77 -7.05 -2.09 -7.86
CA SER A 77 -7.73 -3.06 -8.73
C SER A 77 -7.58 -4.48 -8.18
N LEU A 78 -8.67 -5.24 -8.18
CA LEU A 78 -8.71 -6.63 -7.72
C LEU A 78 -8.81 -7.61 -8.90
N ASP A 79 -8.45 -8.86 -8.64
CA ASP A 79 -8.43 -9.94 -9.65
C ASP A 79 -9.83 -10.21 -10.25
N ASP A 80 -10.90 -9.97 -9.49
CA ASP A 80 -12.28 -10.12 -9.96
C ASP A 80 -12.80 -8.94 -10.81
N GLY A 81 -11.94 -7.94 -11.06
CA GLY A 81 -12.25 -6.74 -11.83
C GLY A 81 -12.96 -5.63 -11.04
N SER A 82 -13.24 -5.85 -9.75
CA SER A 82 -13.68 -4.78 -8.86
C SER A 82 -12.51 -3.93 -8.37
N VAL A 83 -12.83 -2.83 -7.69
CA VAL A 83 -11.87 -1.82 -7.23
C VAL A 83 -12.14 -1.49 -5.78
N ILE A 84 -11.09 -1.40 -4.97
CA ILE A 84 -11.14 -0.76 -3.65
C ILE A 84 -10.86 0.72 -3.83
N ASP A 85 -11.79 1.58 -3.44
CA ASP A 85 -11.62 3.03 -3.38
C ASP A 85 -11.34 3.46 -1.93
N ALA A 86 -10.07 3.66 -1.60
CA ALA A 86 -9.64 4.04 -0.25
C ALA A 86 -9.77 5.54 0.05
N LYS A 87 -10.29 6.35 -0.88
CA LYS A 87 -10.76 7.71 -0.55
C LYS A 87 -11.95 7.64 0.40
N TYR A 88 -12.80 6.64 0.23
CA TYR A 88 -13.99 6.39 1.05
C TYR A 88 -13.77 5.19 1.97
N GLY A 89 -13.83 5.38 3.29
CA GLY A 89 -13.66 4.29 4.26
C GLY A 89 -12.24 3.71 4.34
N GLY A 90 -11.24 4.36 3.73
CA GLY A 90 -9.86 3.89 3.78
C GLY A 90 -9.14 4.14 5.11
N ASN A 91 -8.02 3.46 5.28
CA ASN A 91 -7.18 3.54 6.48
C ASN A 91 -5.76 4.05 6.16
N ARG A 92 -4.81 3.87 7.08
CA ARG A 92 -3.41 4.31 6.92
C ARG A 92 -2.72 3.74 5.67
N ALA A 93 -3.14 2.57 5.18
CA ALA A 93 -2.49 1.89 4.05
C ALA A 93 -2.55 2.70 2.75
N ARG A 94 -3.54 3.58 2.57
CA ARG A 94 -3.66 4.44 1.39
C ARG A 94 -2.51 5.43 1.20
N TRP A 95 -1.72 5.66 2.26
CA TRP A 95 -0.57 6.56 2.24
C TRP A 95 0.77 5.83 2.08
N ILE A 96 0.76 4.51 1.87
CA ILE A 96 1.99 3.76 1.59
C ILE A 96 2.40 4.07 0.15
N ASN A 97 3.60 4.60 -0.03
CA ASN A 97 4.07 5.12 -1.32
C ASN A 97 4.61 4.02 -2.23
N HIS A 98 4.82 4.41 -3.50
CA HIS A 98 5.50 3.58 -4.48
C HIS A 98 7.01 3.57 -4.30
N ALA A 99 7.64 2.40 -4.43
CA ALA A 99 9.06 2.28 -4.78
C ALA A 99 9.31 1.18 -5.81
N CYS A 100 10.34 1.38 -6.65
CA CYS A 100 10.79 0.37 -7.62
C CYS A 100 11.54 -0.79 -6.96
N GLU A 101 12.20 -0.53 -5.82
CA GLU A 101 12.79 -1.54 -4.92
C GLU A 101 12.08 -1.44 -3.55
N PRO A 102 10.86 -2.00 -3.42
CA PRO A 102 10.05 -1.84 -2.22
C PRO A 102 10.51 -2.74 -1.06
N ASN A 103 10.09 -2.40 0.15
CA ASN A 103 10.26 -3.25 1.35
C ASN A 103 8.95 -3.96 1.77
N CYS A 104 7.85 -3.71 1.06
CA CYS A 104 6.57 -4.39 1.24
C CYS A 104 5.99 -4.84 -0.10
N GLU A 105 5.05 -5.79 -0.04
CA GLU A 105 4.23 -6.22 -1.17
C GLU A 105 2.75 -6.26 -0.79
N ALA A 106 1.89 -6.09 -1.79
CA ALA A 106 0.45 -6.28 -1.64
C ALA A 106 0.06 -7.70 -2.05
N ARG A 107 -0.65 -8.41 -1.18
CA ARG A 107 -1.17 -9.75 -1.43
C ARG A 107 -2.70 -9.72 -1.41
N GLU A 108 -3.33 -10.08 -2.52
CA GLU A 108 -4.78 -10.28 -2.57
C GLU A 108 -5.17 -11.64 -1.97
N LYS A 109 -6.24 -11.66 -1.18
CA LYS A 109 -6.87 -12.89 -0.67
C LYS A 109 -8.37 -12.69 -0.50
N LYS A 110 -9.16 -13.38 -1.33
CA LYS A 110 -10.63 -13.35 -1.31
C LYS A 110 -11.17 -11.91 -1.44
N GLY A 111 -10.69 -11.18 -2.46
CA GLY A 111 -11.08 -9.79 -2.73
C GLY A 111 -10.56 -8.76 -1.72
N ARG A 112 -9.69 -9.13 -0.78
CA ARG A 112 -9.09 -8.22 0.20
C ARG A 112 -7.59 -8.11 -0.04
N VAL A 113 -7.04 -6.92 0.17
CA VAL A 113 -5.62 -6.66 -0.06
C VAL A 113 -4.89 -6.48 1.25
N PHE A 114 -3.78 -7.18 1.43
CA PHE A 114 -2.96 -7.13 2.64
C PHE A 114 -1.52 -6.81 2.31
N ILE A 115 -0.97 -5.80 2.97
CA ILE A 115 0.42 -5.40 2.85
C ILE A 115 1.27 -6.28 3.77
N HIS A 116 2.33 -6.88 3.23
CA HIS A 116 3.28 -7.72 3.95
C HIS A 116 4.70 -7.19 3.76
N ALA A 117 5.54 -7.36 4.78
CA ALA A 117 6.95 -7.02 4.69
C ALA A 117 7.70 -8.06 3.80
N LEU A 118 8.54 -7.57 2.89
CA LEU A 118 9.39 -8.40 2.02
C LEU A 118 10.75 -8.74 2.65
N ARG A 119 11.12 -8.01 3.69
CA ARG A 119 12.34 -8.16 4.48
C ARG A 119 12.07 -7.62 5.88
N ASP A 120 13.02 -7.78 6.80
CA ASP A 120 12.99 -7.04 8.05
C ASP A 120 13.02 -5.52 7.78
N ILE A 121 12.14 -4.79 8.46
CA ILE A 121 11.99 -3.33 8.38
C ILE A 121 12.35 -2.75 9.74
N ALA A 122 13.37 -1.90 9.77
CA ALA A 122 13.81 -1.21 10.96
C ALA A 122 12.85 -0.07 11.35
N GLN A 123 12.88 0.31 12.63
CA GLN A 123 12.21 1.51 13.09
C GLN A 123 12.71 2.74 12.31
N GLY A 124 11.79 3.59 11.87
CA GLY A 124 12.06 4.81 11.13
C GLY A 124 12.06 4.65 9.61
N GLU A 125 12.06 3.42 9.08
CA GLU A 125 11.93 3.21 7.64
C GLU A 125 10.51 3.53 7.15
N GLU A 126 10.41 4.17 5.99
CA GLU A 126 9.15 4.31 5.26
C GLU A 126 8.80 3.00 4.56
N LEU A 127 7.51 2.67 4.53
CA LEU A 127 6.98 1.48 3.88
C LEU A 127 6.66 1.84 2.43
N PHE A 128 7.04 0.95 1.52
CA PHE A 128 6.79 1.09 0.09
C PHE A 128 6.38 -0.24 -0.52
N TYR A 129 5.52 -0.21 -1.54
CA TYR A 129 5.28 -1.35 -2.43
C TYR A 129 5.31 -0.91 -3.89
N ASP A 130 5.49 -1.85 -4.82
CA ASP A 130 5.33 -1.55 -6.24
C ASP A 130 3.83 -1.44 -6.56
N TYR A 131 3.37 -0.28 -7.06
CA TYR A 131 1.95 -0.07 -7.37
C TYR A 131 1.48 -0.92 -8.53
N GLY A 132 2.39 -1.40 -9.39
CA GLY A 132 2.00 -2.22 -10.53
C GLY A 132 1.05 -1.50 -11.49
N LEU A 133 1.21 -0.17 -11.67
CA LEU A 133 0.29 0.61 -12.49
C LEU A 133 0.37 0.20 -13.96
N VAL A 134 -0.58 -0.61 -14.40
CA VAL A 134 -0.73 -1.01 -15.80
C VAL A 134 -1.73 -0.06 -16.49
N ILE A 135 -1.31 0.49 -17.63
CA ILE A 135 -2.16 1.35 -18.47
C ILE A 135 -2.11 0.82 -19.90
N ASP A 136 -3.28 0.66 -20.52
CA ASP A 136 -3.42 0.28 -21.92
C ASP A 136 -3.24 1.48 -22.87
N ALA A 137 -2.06 2.09 -22.78
CA ALA A 137 -1.63 3.18 -23.65
C ALA A 137 -0.16 3.00 -24.03
N ARG A 138 0.26 3.61 -25.14
CA ARG A 138 1.70 3.66 -25.47
C ARG A 138 2.42 4.50 -24.41
N TYR A 139 3.52 3.99 -23.89
CA TYR A 139 4.34 4.72 -22.91
C TYR A 139 5.18 5.77 -23.61
N THR A 140 4.61 6.96 -23.77
CA THR A 140 5.30 8.15 -24.28
C THR A 140 6.13 8.81 -23.17
N ALA A 141 7.08 9.67 -23.54
CA ALA A 141 7.83 10.46 -22.57
C ALA A 141 6.91 11.34 -21.70
N LYS A 142 5.87 11.93 -22.32
CA LYS A 142 4.84 12.69 -21.62
C LYS A 142 4.11 11.84 -20.57
N LEU A 143 3.62 10.67 -20.95
CA LEU A 143 2.90 9.78 -20.02
C LEU A 143 3.82 9.32 -18.87
N LYS A 144 5.07 8.94 -19.18
CA LYS A 144 6.03 8.57 -18.13
C LYS A 144 6.30 9.72 -17.16
N LYS A 145 6.28 10.98 -17.63
CA LYS A 145 6.45 12.17 -16.80
C LYS A 145 5.21 12.45 -15.94
N GLU A 146 4.00 12.18 -16.45
CA GLU A 146 2.75 12.27 -15.70
C GLU A 146 2.70 11.23 -14.56
N PHE A 147 3.34 10.09 -14.73
CA PHE A 147 3.52 9.04 -13.73
C PHE A 147 4.98 8.95 -13.27
N GLU A 148 5.66 10.09 -13.09
CA GLU A 148 7.06 10.13 -12.68
C GLU A 148 7.27 9.44 -11.33
N CYS A 149 8.30 8.58 -11.24
CA CYS A 149 8.67 7.95 -9.98
C CYS A 149 9.83 8.72 -9.33
N ARG A 150 9.68 9.04 -8.04
CA ARG A 150 10.66 9.77 -7.23
C ARG A 150 11.15 8.97 -6.02
N CYS A 151 11.07 7.63 -6.09
CA CYS A 151 11.36 6.76 -4.95
C CYS A 151 12.83 6.75 -4.49
N GLY A 152 13.76 7.32 -5.26
CA GLY A 152 15.18 7.41 -4.90
C GLY A 152 15.99 6.11 -5.01
N SER A 153 15.37 4.98 -5.40
CA SER A 153 16.08 3.72 -5.64
C SER A 153 17.15 3.85 -6.74
N PRO A 154 18.34 3.26 -6.58
CA PRO A 154 19.35 3.20 -7.65
C PRO A 154 18.87 2.47 -8.91
N GLN A 155 17.91 1.55 -8.77
CA GLN A 155 17.26 0.83 -9.87
C GLN A 155 15.89 1.42 -10.24
N CYS A 156 15.65 2.71 -9.92
CA CYS A 156 14.40 3.37 -10.24
C CYS A 156 14.10 3.33 -11.75
N ARG A 157 12.88 2.92 -12.10
CA ARG A 157 12.39 2.86 -13.49
C ARG A 157 12.13 4.24 -14.11
N GLY A 158 12.20 5.30 -13.31
CA GLY A 158 11.84 6.68 -13.68
C GLY A 158 10.33 6.93 -13.79
N THR A 159 9.50 5.91 -13.65
CA THR A 159 8.03 6.00 -13.70
C THR A 159 7.39 4.96 -12.78
N MET A 160 6.19 5.27 -12.26
CA MET A 160 5.36 4.35 -11.47
C MET A 160 4.64 3.32 -12.35
N LEU A 161 4.67 3.49 -13.67
CA LEU A 161 4.09 2.53 -14.61
C LEU A 161 4.85 1.21 -14.57
N ALA A 162 4.10 0.11 -14.45
CA ALA A 162 4.66 -1.22 -14.52
C ALA A 162 5.30 -1.47 -15.90
N PRO A 163 6.44 -2.19 -15.99
CA PRO A 163 6.99 -2.61 -17.27
C PRO A 163 5.94 -3.36 -18.08
N LYS A 164 5.82 -3.05 -19.38
CA LYS A 164 4.97 -3.84 -20.27
C LYS A 164 5.54 -5.25 -20.37
N GLU A 165 4.72 -6.26 -20.08
CA GLU A 165 5.11 -7.64 -20.36
C GLU A 165 5.41 -7.79 -21.86
N LYS A 166 6.57 -8.35 -22.18
CA LYS A 166 6.85 -8.77 -23.55
C LYS A 166 5.88 -9.91 -23.84
N LYS A 167 4.90 -9.71 -24.72
CA LYS A 167 4.06 -10.80 -25.24
C LYS A 167 5.02 -11.93 -25.67
N LYS A 168 4.99 -13.06 -24.98
CA LYS A 168 5.66 -14.28 -25.47
C LYS A 168 5.06 -14.52 -26.85
N LYS A 169 5.88 -14.46 -27.90
CA LYS A 169 5.42 -14.86 -29.24
C LYS A 169 4.89 -16.28 -29.09
N ALA A 170 3.60 -16.48 -29.33
CA ALA A 170 3.06 -17.83 -29.51
C ALA A 170 3.92 -18.48 -30.61
N LYS A 171 4.56 -19.60 -30.27
CA LYS A 171 5.20 -20.46 -31.26
C LYS A 171 4.13 -21.17 -32.07
#